data_AF-A0A9D7CWT2-F1
#
_entry.id   AF-A0A9D7CWT2-F1
#
_cell.length_a   1.000
_cell.length_b   1.000
_cell.length_c   1.000
_cell.angle_alpha   90.00
_cell.angle_beta   90.00
_cell.angle_gamma   90.00
#
_symmetry.space_group_name_H-M   'P 1'
#
loop_
_entity.id
_entity.type
_entity.pdbx_description
1 polymer ?
#
loop_
_entity_poly.entity_id
_entity_poly.type
_entity_poly.pdbx_seq_one_letter_code
_entity_poly.pdbx_strand_id
1 'polypeptide(L)'
;MLLRRVALLAFAAALLLASSASADEADTKGARDAFLRGAKLVREAQWAEALAAFEESAKVRPHAVTTFNIGACHRATGRYMLARRDFERALREHKKSGEKELSPALAEETRRAVDEVTKLQATWDLELLPDEATLSIDGAPLEAFTVDDRSVLLAGTLPPGPGAPAPKGAFRVLLDPGNHVLTVSRRGFADAVRNETLAPGTTKSLRLELDKLPATLRVASAPEGGQVTLDDFDVGLAPLTISRPAGRYRVTVKKKGFLPFETQAVVDPGQTVDVTAKLSVDKPSLVQRWWFWAGAGVVLAGAATTTYFLTRPEPERPPVDGGGLGWAVRAP
;
A
#
# COMPACT_ATOMS: atom_id res chain seq x y z
N MET A 1 -1.34 46.02 -20.85
CA MET A 1 -2.38 46.71 -21.63
C MET A 1 -2.90 45.92 -22.85
N LEU A 2 -2.15 44.98 -23.43
CA LEU A 2 -2.67 44.10 -24.51
C LEU A 2 -3.67 43.02 -24.02
N LEU A 3 -3.56 42.56 -22.76
CA LEU A 3 -4.46 41.55 -22.17
C LEU A 3 -5.91 42.02 -21.94
N ARG A 4 -6.19 43.33 -21.98
CA ARG A 4 -7.55 43.88 -21.84
C ARG A 4 -8.32 43.99 -23.16
N ARG A 5 -7.65 43.85 -24.31
CA ARG A 5 -8.27 44.08 -25.64
C ARG A 5 -8.79 42.82 -26.32
N VAL A 6 -8.40 41.63 -25.87
CA VAL A 6 -8.85 40.36 -26.48
C VAL A 6 -10.20 39.89 -25.89
N ALA A 7 -10.55 40.31 -24.67
CA ALA A 7 -11.78 39.86 -23.99
C ALA A 7 -13.10 40.52 -24.46
N LEU A 8 -13.08 41.45 -25.43
CA LEU A 8 -14.22 42.33 -25.73
C LEU A 8 -14.94 42.10 -27.07
N LEU A 9 -14.44 41.22 -27.95
CA LEU A 9 -14.91 41.15 -29.35
C LEU A 9 -15.90 40.02 -29.68
N ALA A 10 -16.32 39.17 -28.73
CA ALA A 10 -17.10 37.96 -29.06
C ALA A 10 -18.58 37.93 -28.60
N PHE A 11 -19.17 39.02 -28.09
CA PHE A 11 -20.41 38.90 -27.30
C PHE A 11 -21.72 39.46 -27.87
N ALA A 12 -21.77 39.86 -29.14
CA ALA A 12 -22.95 40.53 -29.70
C ALA A 12 -23.55 39.78 -30.89
N ALA A 13 -24.29 38.69 -30.65
CA ALA A 13 -25.36 38.26 -31.56
C ALA A 13 -26.20 37.14 -30.93
N ALA A 14 -27.43 37.47 -30.52
CA ALA A 14 -28.65 36.71 -30.85
C ALA A 14 -29.81 37.15 -29.94
N LEU A 15 -30.80 37.82 -30.53
CA LEU A 15 -32.10 38.05 -29.92
C LEU A 15 -33.18 38.01 -31.00
N LEU A 16 -34.33 37.43 -30.63
CA LEU A 16 -35.64 37.32 -31.32
C LEU A 16 -35.80 35.99 -32.09
N LEU A 17 -36.86 35.19 -31.94
CA LEU A 17 -38.29 35.49 -31.74
C LEU A 17 -38.98 34.44 -30.81
N ALA A 18 -40.14 34.82 -30.25
CA ALA A 18 -40.95 34.05 -29.30
C ALA A 18 -41.96 33.10 -29.97
N SER A 19 -42.32 32.01 -29.26
CA SER A 19 -43.69 31.52 -28.92
C SER A 19 -43.78 29.99 -28.86
N SER A 20 -43.75 29.39 -27.66
CA SER A 20 -44.67 28.32 -27.21
C SER A 20 -44.28 27.89 -25.79
N ALA A 21 -44.94 28.50 -24.78
CA ALA A 21 -44.52 28.42 -23.39
C ALA A 21 -44.95 27.10 -22.75
N SER A 22 -44.19 26.05 -23.07
CA SER A 22 -44.12 24.81 -22.33
C SER A 22 -42.89 24.82 -21.40
N ALA A 23 -42.68 23.79 -20.58
CA ALA A 23 -41.50 23.65 -19.73
C ALA A 23 -40.17 23.91 -20.48
N ASP A 24 -40.13 23.63 -21.78
CA ASP A 24 -39.02 23.92 -22.69
C ASP A 24 -38.68 25.42 -22.80
N GLU A 25 -39.68 26.32 -22.74
CA GLU A 25 -39.46 27.77 -22.77
C GLU A 25 -38.95 28.30 -21.42
N ALA A 26 -39.38 27.70 -20.30
CA ALA A 26 -38.87 28.01 -18.97
C ALA A 26 -37.43 27.51 -18.77
N ASP A 27 -37.13 26.29 -19.23
CA ASP A 27 -35.78 25.71 -19.22
C ASP A 27 -34.84 26.48 -20.15
N THR A 28 -35.31 26.89 -21.33
CA THR A 28 -34.56 27.75 -22.25
C THR A 28 -34.27 29.12 -21.65
N LYS A 29 -35.23 29.71 -20.91
CA LYS A 29 -35.03 30.97 -20.21
C LYS A 29 -34.00 30.83 -19.07
N GLY A 30 -34.10 29.77 -18.26
CA GLY A 30 -33.15 29.48 -17.19
C GLY A 30 -31.72 29.32 -17.70
N ALA A 31 -31.53 28.53 -18.76
CA ALA A 31 -30.22 28.32 -19.40
C ALA A 31 -29.61 29.62 -19.93
N ARG A 32 -30.46 30.48 -20.54
CA ARG A 32 -30.05 31.78 -21.08
C ARG A 32 -29.67 32.75 -19.96
N ASP A 33 -30.46 32.82 -18.91
CA ASP A 33 -30.17 33.67 -17.76
C ASP A 33 -28.84 33.26 -17.10
N ALA A 34 -28.60 31.96 -16.93
CA ALA A 34 -27.33 31.42 -16.42
C ALA A 34 -26.14 31.80 -17.33
N PHE A 35 -26.28 31.67 -18.65
CA PHE A 35 -25.25 32.09 -19.60
C PHE A 35 -24.93 33.60 -19.51
N LEU A 36 -25.97 34.45 -19.46
CA LEU A 36 -25.80 35.90 -19.34
C LEU A 36 -25.16 36.30 -18.01
N ARG A 37 -25.50 35.61 -16.92
CA ARG A 37 -24.81 35.76 -15.63
C ARG A 37 -23.34 35.41 -15.76
N GLY A 38 -23.00 34.24 -16.32
CA GLY A 38 -21.61 33.84 -16.55
C GLY A 38 -20.82 34.87 -17.36
N ALA A 39 -21.41 35.38 -18.45
CA ALA A 39 -20.80 36.42 -19.29
C ALA A 39 -20.56 37.75 -18.55
N LYS A 40 -21.44 38.12 -17.63
CA LYS A 40 -21.23 39.27 -16.74
C LYS A 40 -20.05 39.02 -15.79
N LEU A 41 -20.04 37.88 -15.12
CA LEU A 41 -19.00 37.50 -14.15
C LEU A 41 -17.60 37.43 -14.79
N VAL A 42 -17.48 36.95 -16.03
CA VAL A 42 -16.23 36.99 -16.80
C VAL A 42 -15.72 38.43 -16.98
N ARG A 43 -16.61 39.38 -17.31
CA ARG A 43 -16.21 40.80 -17.46
C ARG A 43 -15.72 41.41 -16.15
N GLU A 44 -16.18 40.87 -15.03
CA GLU A 44 -15.80 41.25 -13.67
C GLU A 44 -14.61 40.43 -13.13
N ALA A 45 -14.03 39.54 -13.96
CA ALA A 45 -12.94 38.61 -13.62
C ALA A 45 -13.27 37.64 -12.46
N GLN A 46 -14.55 37.37 -12.23
CA GLN A 46 -15.06 36.40 -11.26
C GLN A 46 -15.15 35.01 -11.90
N TRP A 47 -13.98 34.39 -12.11
CA TRP A 47 -13.86 33.18 -12.94
C TRP A 47 -14.52 31.94 -12.36
N ALA A 48 -14.49 31.76 -11.04
CA ALA A 48 -15.08 30.58 -10.38
C ALA A 48 -16.61 30.63 -10.43
N GLU A 49 -17.18 31.80 -10.16
CA GLU A 49 -18.61 32.06 -10.24
C GLU A 49 -19.09 32.00 -11.70
N ALA A 50 -18.30 32.54 -12.64
CA ALA A 50 -18.58 32.43 -14.06
C ALA A 50 -18.63 30.97 -14.53
N LEU A 51 -17.65 30.16 -14.12
CA LEU A 51 -17.61 28.72 -14.40
C LEU A 51 -18.89 28.04 -13.92
N ALA A 52 -19.27 28.26 -12.66
CA ALA A 52 -20.49 27.67 -12.10
C ALA A 52 -21.76 28.07 -12.87
N ALA A 53 -21.87 29.35 -13.27
CA ALA A 53 -22.99 29.84 -14.06
C ALA A 53 -23.04 29.24 -15.48
N PHE A 54 -21.89 29.05 -16.13
CA PHE A 54 -21.84 28.39 -17.43
C PHE A 54 -22.12 26.88 -17.33
N GLU A 55 -21.68 26.20 -16.26
CA GLU A 55 -22.03 24.80 -16.00
C GLU A 55 -23.53 24.64 -15.74
N GLU A 56 -24.16 25.56 -15.01
CA GLU A 56 -25.62 25.61 -14.84
C GLU A 56 -26.33 25.75 -16.19
N SER A 57 -25.86 26.67 -17.05
CA SER A 57 -26.39 26.83 -18.41
C SER A 57 -26.23 25.55 -19.25
N ALA A 58 -25.05 24.92 -19.23
CA ALA A 58 -24.73 23.73 -20.00
C ALA A 58 -25.49 22.48 -19.55
N LYS A 59 -25.83 22.37 -18.26
CA LYS A 59 -26.67 21.27 -17.73
C LYS A 59 -28.06 21.27 -18.34
N VAL A 60 -28.62 22.46 -18.57
CA VAL A 60 -29.96 22.61 -19.14
C VAL A 60 -29.89 22.55 -20.68
N ARG A 61 -28.95 23.29 -21.29
CA ARG A 61 -28.77 23.32 -22.74
C ARG A 61 -27.29 23.21 -23.11
N PRO A 62 -26.78 22.00 -23.43
CA PRO A 62 -25.45 21.83 -23.98
C PRO A 62 -25.28 22.61 -25.28
N HIS A 63 -24.18 23.37 -25.41
CA HIS A 63 -23.91 24.20 -26.57
C HIS A 63 -22.42 24.55 -26.66
N ALA A 64 -21.85 24.55 -27.87
CA ALA A 64 -20.42 24.74 -28.09
C ALA A 64 -19.89 26.07 -27.53
N VAL A 65 -20.64 27.17 -27.65
CA VAL A 65 -20.24 28.48 -27.07
C VAL A 65 -20.15 28.43 -25.55
N THR A 66 -21.11 27.78 -24.89
CA THR A 66 -21.11 27.64 -23.43
C THR A 66 -19.93 26.77 -23.01
N THR A 67 -19.67 25.68 -23.72
CA THR A 67 -18.52 24.81 -23.50
C THR A 67 -17.18 25.54 -23.71
N PHE A 68 -17.07 26.38 -24.74
CA PHE A 68 -15.90 27.24 -24.94
C PHE A 68 -15.68 28.18 -23.75
N ASN A 69 -16.74 28.81 -23.25
CA ASN A 69 -16.66 29.71 -22.10
C ASN A 69 -16.26 28.98 -20.80
N ILE A 70 -16.71 27.74 -20.59
CA ILE A 70 -16.24 26.87 -19.51
C ILE A 70 -14.72 26.64 -19.63
N GLY A 71 -14.24 26.27 -20.83
CA GLY A 71 -12.81 26.09 -21.10
C GLY A 71 -12.00 27.38 -20.88
N ALA A 72 -12.55 28.53 -21.26
CA ALA A 72 -11.93 29.84 -21.01
C ALA A 72 -11.81 30.16 -19.51
N CYS A 73 -12.83 29.80 -18.70
CA CYS A 73 -12.77 29.94 -17.24
C CYS A 73 -11.68 29.03 -16.64
N HIS A 74 -11.62 27.77 -17.07
CA HIS A 74 -10.57 26.86 -16.63
C HIS A 74 -9.17 27.38 -16.97
N ARG A 75 -8.96 27.85 -18.21
CA ARG A 75 -7.69 28.47 -18.63
C ARG A 75 -7.33 29.68 -17.77
N ALA A 76 -8.28 30.56 -17.48
CA ALA A 76 -8.06 31.75 -16.66
C ALA A 76 -7.67 31.42 -15.21
N THR A 77 -8.10 30.26 -14.71
CA THR A 77 -7.76 29.74 -13.37
C THR A 77 -6.52 28.83 -13.35
N GLY A 78 -5.81 28.67 -14.47
CA GLY A 78 -4.61 27.85 -14.57
C GLY A 78 -4.86 26.33 -14.68
N ARG A 79 -6.12 25.91 -14.86
CA ARG A 79 -6.51 24.50 -15.03
C ARG A 79 -6.47 24.11 -16.50
N TYR A 80 -5.29 24.08 -17.08
CA TYR A 80 -5.07 23.89 -18.52
C TYR A 80 -5.49 22.51 -19.02
N MET A 81 -5.35 21.45 -18.22
CA MET A 81 -5.82 20.11 -18.57
C MET A 81 -7.33 20.07 -18.79
N LEU A 82 -8.09 20.68 -17.87
CA LEU A 82 -9.54 20.83 -18.00
C LEU A 82 -9.90 21.76 -19.16
N ALA A 83 -9.18 22.88 -19.30
CA ALA A 83 -9.39 23.82 -20.40
C ALA A 83 -9.23 23.14 -21.77
N ARG A 84 -8.18 22.33 -21.97
CA ARG A 84 -7.95 21.56 -23.20
C ARG A 84 -9.13 20.64 -23.48
N ARG A 85 -9.56 19.86 -22.49
CA ARG A 85 -10.71 18.95 -22.60
C ARG A 85 -11.97 19.68 -23.03
N ASP A 86 -12.24 20.85 -22.45
CA ASP A 86 -13.44 21.63 -22.73
C ASP A 86 -13.35 22.31 -24.11
N PHE A 87 -12.22 22.86 -24.51
CA PHE A 87 -12.05 23.43 -25.86
C PHE A 87 -12.20 22.35 -26.95
N GLU A 88 -11.61 21.18 -26.76
CA GLU A 88 -11.80 20.04 -27.66
C GLU A 88 -13.27 19.59 -27.68
N ARG A 89 -13.97 19.61 -26.53
CA ARG A 89 -15.41 19.33 -26.48
C ARG A 89 -16.21 20.37 -27.27
N ALA A 90 -15.92 21.66 -27.13
CA ALA A 90 -16.58 22.73 -27.89
C ALA A 90 -16.43 22.52 -29.41
N LEU A 91 -15.24 22.15 -29.87
CA LEU A 91 -15.00 21.86 -31.29
C LEU A 91 -15.78 20.61 -31.77
N ARG A 92 -15.88 19.56 -30.94
CA ARG A 92 -16.71 18.38 -31.25
C ARG A 92 -18.19 18.72 -31.32
N GLU A 93 -18.72 19.48 -30.37
CA GLU A 93 -20.11 19.96 -30.35
C GLU A 93 -20.40 20.82 -31.60
N HIS A 94 -19.52 21.76 -31.91
CA HIS A 94 -19.60 22.58 -33.11
C HIS A 94 -19.66 21.74 -34.39
N LYS A 95 -18.76 20.76 -34.55
CA LYS A 95 -18.77 19.85 -35.69
C LYS A 95 -20.08 19.05 -35.77
N LYS A 96 -20.57 18.55 -34.63
CA LYS A 96 -21.84 17.81 -34.55
C LYS A 96 -23.05 18.67 -34.94
N SER A 97 -23.00 19.98 -34.69
CA SER A 97 -24.04 20.93 -35.10
C SER A 97 -24.05 21.26 -36.60
N GLY A 98 -23.12 20.69 -37.39
CA GLY A 98 -22.88 21.12 -38.77
C GLY A 98 -22.22 22.49 -38.85
N GLU A 99 -21.33 22.77 -37.90
CA GLU A 99 -20.56 24.02 -37.79
C GLU A 99 -21.43 25.28 -37.60
N LYS A 100 -22.57 25.15 -36.90
CA LYS A 100 -23.53 26.24 -36.69
C LYS A 100 -23.37 26.95 -35.35
N GLU A 101 -22.87 26.26 -34.33
CA GLU A 101 -22.89 26.78 -32.96
C GLU A 101 -21.76 27.78 -32.64
N LEU A 102 -20.61 27.70 -33.31
CA LEU A 102 -19.50 28.66 -33.14
C LEU A 102 -19.39 29.49 -34.42
N SER A 103 -19.07 30.78 -34.30
CA SER A 103 -18.68 31.56 -35.46
C SER A 103 -17.32 31.08 -36.00
N PRO A 104 -16.97 31.29 -37.28
CA PRO A 104 -15.67 30.91 -37.82
C PRO A 104 -14.49 31.49 -37.02
N ALA A 105 -14.61 32.76 -36.60
CA ALA A 105 -13.60 33.41 -35.77
C ALA A 105 -13.45 32.73 -34.40
N LEU A 106 -14.56 32.36 -33.76
CA LEU A 106 -14.54 31.69 -32.46
C LEU A 106 -14.03 30.25 -32.56
N ALA A 107 -14.32 29.54 -33.65
CA ALA A 107 -13.78 28.20 -33.91
C ALA A 107 -12.25 28.23 -34.12
N GLU A 108 -11.74 29.22 -34.85
CA GLU A 108 -10.29 29.47 -34.98
C GLU A 108 -9.65 29.83 -33.63
N GLU A 109 -10.28 30.70 -32.85
CA GLU A 109 -9.82 31.05 -31.50
C GLU A 109 -9.77 29.82 -30.59
N THR A 110 -10.80 28.97 -30.62
CA THR A 110 -10.86 27.73 -29.83
C THR A 110 -9.71 26.79 -30.19
N ARG A 111 -9.39 26.63 -31.49
CA ARG A 111 -8.26 25.81 -31.94
C ARG A 111 -6.92 26.38 -31.45
N ARG A 112 -6.72 27.69 -31.56
CA ARG A 112 -5.52 28.36 -31.02
C ARG A 112 -5.40 28.19 -29.51
N ALA A 113 -6.52 28.23 -28.79
CA ALA A 113 -6.54 28.01 -27.36
C ALA A 113 -6.12 26.58 -26.99
N VAL A 114 -6.55 25.56 -27.74
CA VAL A 114 -6.05 24.18 -27.59
C VAL A 114 -4.53 24.12 -27.77
N ASP A 115 -4.00 24.74 -28.82
CA ASP A 115 -2.55 24.76 -29.08
C ASP A 115 -1.77 25.48 -27.98
N GLU A 116 -2.30 26.59 -27.46
CA GLU A 116 -1.71 27.37 -26.37
C GLU A 116 -1.62 26.54 -25.08
N VAL A 117 -2.74 25.98 -24.62
CA VAL A 117 -2.76 25.22 -23.36
C VAL A 117 -1.94 23.94 -23.44
N THR A 118 -1.86 23.32 -24.62
CA THR A 118 -1.03 22.13 -24.86
C THR A 118 0.46 22.44 -24.69
N LYS A 119 0.91 23.65 -25.06
CA LYS A 119 2.31 24.08 -24.87
C LYS A 119 2.66 24.39 -23.41
N LEU A 120 1.66 24.73 -22.60
CA LEU A 120 1.85 25.03 -21.17
C LEU A 120 1.84 23.78 -20.29
N GLN A 121 1.26 22.70 -20.78
CA GLN A 121 1.19 21.42 -20.10
C GLN A 121 2.56 20.93 -19.66
N ALA A 122 2.67 20.51 -18.40
CA ALA A 122 3.87 19.87 -17.89
C ALA A 122 3.79 18.35 -18.06
N THR A 123 4.95 17.69 -17.99
CA THR A 123 5.08 16.24 -18.11
C THR A 123 5.90 15.68 -16.97
N TRP A 124 5.43 14.60 -16.36
CA TRP A 124 6.20 13.76 -15.47
C TRP A 124 6.44 12.39 -16.06
N ASP A 125 7.71 11.99 -16.08
CA ASP A 125 8.11 10.61 -16.34
C ASP A 125 8.40 9.95 -14.97
N LEU A 126 7.48 9.09 -14.51
CA LEU A 126 7.48 8.50 -13.18
C LEU A 126 7.87 7.02 -13.22
N GLU A 127 8.56 6.57 -12.19
CA GLU A 127 8.77 5.16 -11.87
C GLU A 127 8.47 4.95 -10.38
N LEU A 128 7.54 4.04 -10.06
CA LEU A 128 7.14 3.74 -8.69
C LEU A 128 7.63 2.36 -8.28
N LEU A 129 8.35 2.29 -7.17
CA LEU A 129 8.88 1.05 -6.64
C LEU A 129 8.40 0.80 -5.21
N PRO A 130 7.94 -0.43 -4.92
CA PRO A 130 7.81 -1.54 -5.86
C PRO A 130 6.50 -1.41 -6.67
N ASP A 131 6.43 -2.04 -7.85
CA ASP A 131 5.26 -2.01 -8.77
C ASP A 131 3.91 -2.27 -8.07
N GLU A 132 2.78 -1.89 -8.67
CA GLU A 132 1.43 -2.08 -8.08
C GLU A 132 1.15 -1.18 -6.87
N ALA A 133 1.84 -0.05 -6.78
CA ALA A 133 1.44 1.06 -5.92
C ALA A 133 0.23 1.81 -6.52
N THR A 134 -0.54 2.48 -5.66
CA THR A 134 -1.53 3.46 -6.10
C THR A 134 -0.95 4.86 -6.04
N LEU A 135 -1.34 5.71 -6.98
CA LEU A 135 -0.88 7.09 -7.11
C LEU A 135 -2.09 8.04 -7.18
N SER A 136 -2.01 9.13 -6.42
CA SER A 136 -2.85 10.30 -6.59
C SER A 136 -1.96 11.55 -6.72
N ILE A 137 -2.46 12.54 -7.46
CA ILE A 137 -1.85 13.86 -7.58
C ILE A 137 -2.88 14.87 -7.11
N ASP A 138 -2.49 15.74 -6.17
CA ASP A 138 -3.34 16.75 -5.54
C ASP A 138 -4.63 16.18 -4.92
N GLY A 139 -4.54 14.95 -4.42
CA GLY A 139 -5.69 14.25 -3.81
C GLY A 139 -6.72 13.72 -4.81
N ALA A 140 -6.39 13.64 -6.11
CA ALA A 140 -7.23 13.05 -7.14
C ALA A 140 -6.53 11.87 -7.86
N PRO A 141 -7.28 10.85 -8.32
CA PRO A 141 -6.74 9.80 -9.16
C PRO A 141 -6.35 10.32 -10.55
N LEU A 142 -5.54 9.52 -11.25
CA LEU A 142 -5.18 9.79 -12.64
C LEU A 142 -6.24 9.24 -13.60
N GLU A 143 -6.53 10.01 -14.65
CA GLU A 143 -7.37 9.57 -15.76
C GLU A 143 -6.51 8.90 -16.83
N ALA A 144 -6.84 7.68 -17.21
CA ALA A 144 -6.14 6.96 -18.28
C ALA A 144 -6.81 7.20 -19.63
N PHE A 145 -6.03 7.63 -20.62
CA PHE A 145 -6.45 7.74 -22.02
C PHE A 145 -5.55 6.90 -22.91
N THR A 146 -6.14 6.17 -23.85
CA THR A 146 -5.40 5.45 -24.88
C THR A 146 -5.42 6.25 -26.17
N VAL A 147 -4.23 6.59 -26.69
CA VAL A 147 -4.05 7.22 -28.01
C VAL A 147 -3.08 6.36 -28.81
N ASP A 148 -3.52 5.82 -29.95
CA ASP A 148 -2.72 4.94 -30.82
C ASP A 148 -2.00 3.82 -30.03
N ASP A 149 -2.76 3.06 -29.23
CA ASP A 149 -2.29 1.99 -28.34
C ASP A 149 -1.27 2.39 -27.26
N ARG A 150 -1.05 3.69 -27.05
CA ARG A 150 -0.24 4.23 -25.95
C ARG A 150 -1.14 4.79 -24.86
N SER A 151 -0.97 4.28 -23.63
CA SER A 151 -1.65 4.81 -22.45
C SER A 151 -0.95 6.09 -22.00
N VAL A 152 -1.72 7.16 -21.88
CA VAL A 152 -1.31 8.46 -21.37
C VAL A 152 -2.15 8.75 -20.14
N LEU A 153 -1.49 9.08 -19.02
CA LEU A 153 -2.17 9.41 -17.78
C LEU A 153 -2.31 10.93 -17.64
N LEU A 154 -3.48 11.40 -17.22
CA LEU A 154 -3.76 12.81 -16.99
C LEU A 154 -4.03 13.05 -15.49
N ALA A 155 -3.46 14.10 -14.92
CA ALA A 155 -3.80 14.57 -13.59
C ALA A 155 -4.70 15.81 -13.64
N GLY A 156 -5.46 16.06 -12.56
CA GLY A 156 -6.29 17.26 -12.41
C GLY A 156 -7.59 17.28 -13.22
N THR A 157 -7.95 16.17 -13.89
CA THR A 157 -9.18 16.07 -14.69
C THR A 157 -10.34 15.36 -13.98
N LEU A 158 -10.03 14.61 -12.92
CA LEU A 158 -10.97 13.88 -12.07
C LEU A 158 -11.19 14.60 -10.73
N PRO A 159 -12.36 14.42 -10.10
CA PRO A 159 -12.60 14.94 -8.75
C PRO A 159 -11.70 14.27 -7.70
N PRO A 160 -11.54 14.88 -6.51
CA PRO A 160 -10.81 14.27 -5.41
C PRO A 160 -11.32 12.87 -5.07
N GLY A 161 -10.39 11.96 -4.78
CA GLY A 161 -10.68 10.55 -4.57
C GLY A 161 -9.44 9.73 -4.24
N PRO A 162 -9.60 8.43 -3.95
CA PRO A 162 -8.47 7.54 -3.68
C PRO A 162 -7.55 7.45 -4.92
N GLY A 163 -6.26 7.21 -4.67
CA GLY A 163 -5.29 6.97 -5.75
C GLY A 163 -5.67 5.77 -6.61
N ALA A 164 -5.28 5.81 -7.88
CA ALA A 164 -5.50 4.72 -8.83
C ALA A 164 -4.23 3.86 -8.95
N PRO A 165 -4.34 2.56 -9.28
CA PRO A 165 -3.19 1.72 -9.57
C PRO A 165 -2.31 2.33 -10.66
N ALA A 166 -1.02 2.48 -10.38
CA ALA A 166 -0.05 2.96 -11.35
C ALA A 166 0.37 1.86 -12.32
N PRO A 167 0.70 2.18 -13.59
CA PRO A 167 1.30 1.23 -14.51
C PRO A 167 2.60 0.63 -13.96
N LYS A 168 2.95 -0.58 -14.42
CA LYS A 168 4.24 -1.21 -14.09
C LYS A 168 5.37 -0.53 -14.86
N GLY A 169 6.53 -0.36 -14.21
CA GLY A 169 7.68 0.31 -14.80
C GLY A 169 7.48 1.82 -14.98
N ALA A 170 8.24 2.41 -15.92
CA ALA A 170 8.19 3.84 -16.18
C ALA A 170 6.94 4.24 -16.99
N PHE A 171 6.26 5.31 -16.56
CA PHE A 171 5.08 5.83 -17.24
C PHE A 171 5.05 7.36 -17.24
N ARG A 172 4.25 7.91 -18.16
CA ARG A 172 4.12 9.36 -18.35
C ARG A 172 2.80 9.89 -17.82
N VAL A 173 2.87 10.97 -17.06
CA VAL A 173 1.72 11.75 -16.59
C VAL A 173 1.77 13.15 -17.18
N LEU A 174 0.62 13.60 -17.70
CA LEU A 174 0.40 14.96 -18.18
C LEU A 174 -0.41 15.73 -17.13
N LEU A 175 0.02 16.94 -16.82
CA LEU A 175 -0.58 17.73 -15.76
C LEU A 175 -0.42 19.23 -16.00
N ASP A 176 -1.16 20.02 -15.24
CA ASP A 176 -0.98 21.46 -15.19
C ASP A 176 0.44 21.80 -14.67
N PRO A 177 1.03 22.95 -15.03
CA PRO A 177 2.24 23.42 -14.40
C PRO A 177 1.94 24.05 -13.04
N GLY A 178 2.90 23.98 -12.13
CA GLY A 178 2.74 24.46 -10.77
C GLY A 178 3.28 23.48 -9.74
N ASN A 179 2.88 23.68 -8.50
CA ASN A 179 3.26 22.84 -7.38
C ASN A 179 2.22 21.75 -7.17
N HIS A 180 2.67 20.50 -7.14
CA HIS A 180 1.82 19.32 -7.12
C HIS A 180 2.26 18.37 -6.00
N VAL A 181 1.29 17.78 -5.32
CA VAL A 181 1.52 16.79 -4.26
C VAL A 181 1.23 15.41 -4.80
N LEU A 182 2.28 14.58 -4.92
CA LEU A 182 2.14 13.16 -5.24
C LEU A 182 1.99 12.38 -3.95
N THR A 183 0.95 11.56 -3.87
CA THR A 183 0.76 10.60 -2.78
C THR A 183 0.77 9.20 -3.38
N VAL A 184 1.76 8.42 -2.99
CA VAL A 184 1.95 7.03 -3.41
C VAL A 184 1.73 6.12 -2.21
N SER A 185 0.85 5.13 -2.36
CA SER A 185 0.55 4.19 -1.29
C SER A 185 0.54 2.76 -1.80
N ARG A 186 0.95 1.84 -0.93
CA ARG A 186 0.91 0.41 -1.21
C ARG A 186 0.76 -0.38 0.09
N ARG A 187 -0.07 -1.43 0.07
CA ARG A 187 -0.24 -2.33 1.22
C ARG A 187 1.10 -2.93 1.67
N GLY A 188 1.41 -2.81 2.95
CA GLY A 188 2.68 -3.30 3.53
C GLY A 188 3.84 -2.31 3.41
N PHE A 189 3.60 -1.10 2.89
CA PHE A 189 4.59 -0.04 2.76
C PHE A 189 4.09 1.24 3.43
N ALA A 190 5.04 2.09 3.85
CA ALA A 190 4.75 3.44 4.30
C ALA A 190 4.37 4.30 3.08
N ASP A 191 3.36 5.15 3.23
CA ASP A 191 2.97 6.07 2.17
C ASP A 191 4.09 7.08 1.90
N ALA A 192 4.36 7.33 0.63
CA ALA A 192 5.29 8.38 0.21
C ALA A 192 4.49 9.60 -0.27
N VAL A 193 4.77 10.74 0.35
CA VAL A 193 4.27 12.05 -0.09
C VAL A 193 5.45 12.86 -0.61
N ARG A 194 5.29 13.42 -1.81
CA ARG A 194 6.29 14.29 -2.44
C ARG A 194 5.64 15.55 -2.98
N ASN A 195 6.28 16.68 -2.70
CA ASN A 195 5.84 17.97 -3.20
C ASN A 195 6.83 18.43 -4.27
N GLU A 196 6.33 18.65 -5.48
CA GLU A 196 7.18 18.91 -6.64
C GLU A 196 6.62 20.05 -7.48
N THR A 197 7.49 20.96 -7.91
CA THR A 197 7.12 22.07 -8.79
C THR A 197 7.58 21.80 -10.22
N LEU A 198 6.65 21.99 -11.17
CA LEU A 198 6.85 21.87 -12.60
C LEU A 198 6.68 23.23 -13.27
N ALA A 199 7.63 23.63 -14.11
CA ALA A 199 7.48 24.81 -14.94
C ALA A 199 6.64 24.49 -16.20
N PRO A 200 5.96 25.47 -16.80
CA PRO A 200 5.18 25.27 -18.02
C PRO A 200 5.99 24.64 -19.15
N GLY A 201 5.42 23.64 -19.83
CA GLY A 201 6.05 22.97 -20.97
C GLY A 201 7.28 22.11 -20.64
N THR A 202 7.58 21.89 -19.36
CA THR A 202 8.74 21.10 -18.95
C THR A 202 8.42 19.63 -18.74
N THR A 203 9.43 18.79 -18.94
CA THR A 203 9.41 17.38 -18.55
C THR A 203 10.34 17.18 -17.37
N LYS A 204 9.88 16.48 -16.34
CA LYS A 204 10.69 16.08 -15.19
C LYS A 204 10.59 14.58 -14.97
N SER A 205 11.70 13.95 -14.63
CA SER A 205 11.74 12.53 -14.29
C SER A 205 11.86 12.35 -12.78
N LEU A 206 11.09 11.42 -12.21
CA LEU A 206 11.11 11.14 -10.77
C LEU A 206 10.89 9.65 -10.52
N ARG A 207 11.80 9.06 -9.74
CA ARG A 207 11.72 7.70 -9.24
C ARG A 207 11.38 7.72 -7.76
N LEU A 208 10.32 7.02 -7.36
CA LEU A 208 9.85 6.96 -5.99
C LEU A 208 9.93 5.54 -5.47
N GLU A 209 10.65 5.35 -4.36
CA GLU A 209 10.78 4.06 -3.70
C GLU A 209 10.06 4.12 -2.35
N LEU A 210 9.17 3.16 -2.11
CA LEU A 210 8.41 3.03 -0.86
C LEU A 210 9.17 2.14 0.13
N ASP A 211 9.18 2.58 1.39
CA ASP A 211 9.74 1.81 2.49
C ASP A 211 8.73 0.77 3.01
N LYS A 212 9.18 -0.46 3.25
CA LYS A 212 8.33 -1.50 3.87
C LYS A 212 7.96 -1.09 5.29
N LEU A 213 6.71 -1.33 5.68
CA LEU A 213 6.30 -1.16 7.07
C LEU A 213 7.03 -2.18 7.96
N PRO A 214 7.46 -1.78 9.17
CA PRO A 214 7.97 -2.73 10.13
C PRO A 214 6.84 -3.67 10.58
N ALA A 215 7.21 -4.88 10.95
CA ALA A 215 6.34 -5.82 11.63
C ALA A 215 6.49 -5.69 13.15
N THR A 216 5.47 -6.14 13.87
CA THR A 216 5.43 -6.16 15.33
C THR A 216 5.41 -7.60 15.83
N LEU A 217 6.36 -7.98 16.69
CA LEU A 217 6.40 -9.28 17.34
C LEU A 217 6.08 -9.10 18.82
N ARG A 218 5.02 -9.76 19.30
CA ARG A 218 4.66 -9.82 20.72
C ARG A 218 5.02 -11.19 21.26
N VAL A 219 5.93 -11.23 22.23
CA VAL A 219 6.41 -12.50 22.79
C VAL A 219 5.96 -12.58 24.25
N ALA A 220 5.22 -13.63 24.58
CA ALA A 220 4.82 -13.97 25.94
C ALA A 220 5.41 -15.33 26.33
N SER A 221 5.63 -15.53 27.64
CA SER A 221 6.09 -16.82 28.18
C SER A 221 5.22 -17.28 29.34
N ALA A 222 5.01 -18.59 29.42
CA ALA A 222 4.39 -19.25 30.57
C ALA A 222 5.35 -20.32 31.11
N PRO A 223 5.93 -20.14 32.32
CA PRO A 223 5.78 -18.99 33.22
C PRO A 223 6.43 -17.69 32.70
N GLU A 224 5.97 -16.54 33.19
CA GLU A 224 6.45 -15.19 32.81
C GLU A 224 7.92 -14.97 33.17
N GLY A 225 8.57 -13.98 32.54
CA GLY A 225 9.97 -13.63 32.80
C GLY A 225 10.95 -14.66 32.21
N GLY A 226 10.62 -15.24 31.06
CA GLY A 226 11.59 -15.95 30.21
C GLY A 226 12.43 -14.93 29.43
N GLN A 227 13.74 -15.15 29.33
CA GLN A 227 14.64 -14.37 28.49
C GLN A 227 14.38 -14.71 27.02
N VAL A 228 14.11 -13.70 26.22
CA VAL A 228 13.80 -13.83 24.80
C VAL A 228 15.02 -13.42 24.00
N THR A 229 15.43 -14.27 23.06
CA THR A 229 16.42 -13.95 22.05
C THR A 229 15.81 -14.05 20.66
N LEU A 230 16.16 -13.10 19.79
CA LEU A 230 15.74 -13.05 18.39
C LEU A 230 16.97 -13.18 17.50
N ASP A 231 17.06 -14.23 16.69
CA ASP A 231 18.26 -14.55 15.87
C ASP A 231 19.57 -14.42 16.69
N ASP A 232 19.57 -15.03 17.88
CA ASP A 232 20.68 -15.05 18.84
C ASP A 232 20.98 -13.72 19.56
N PHE A 233 20.26 -12.64 19.27
CA PHE A 233 20.36 -11.37 20.01
C PHE A 233 19.37 -11.33 21.19
N ASP A 234 19.86 -11.01 22.39
CA ASP A 234 19.00 -10.78 23.56
C ASP A 234 18.17 -9.51 23.37
N VAL A 235 16.85 -9.65 23.50
CA VAL A 235 15.86 -8.58 23.32
C VAL A 235 15.07 -8.28 24.60
N GLY A 236 15.37 -8.98 25.70
CA GLY A 236 14.78 -8.73 27.02
C GLY A 236 13.94 -9.89 27.59
N LEU A 237 13.09 -9.58 28.56
CA LEU A 237 12.25 -10.57 29.27
C LEU A 237 10.79 -10.52 28.81
N ALA A 238 10.17 -11.68 28.62
CA ALA A 238 8.74 -11.77 28.27
C ALA A 238 7.83 -11.46 29.48
N PRO A 239 6.66 -10.80 29.29
CA PRO A 239 6.11 -10.36 28.01
C PRO A 239 6.77 -9.08 27.46
N LEU A 240 7.02 -9.04 26.15
CA LEU A 240 7.57 -7.87 25.47
C LEU A 240 7.02 -7.71 24.04
N THR A 241 7.12 -6.49 23.49
CA THR A 241 6.73 -6.16 22.12
C THR A 241 7.92 -5.54 21.39
N ILE A 242 8.26 -6.04 20.20
CA ILE A 242 9.42 -5.59 19.41
C ILE A 242 8.96 -5.21 18.02
N SER A 243 9.50 -4.11 17.50
CA SER A 243 9.37 -3.75 16.08
C SER A 243 10.62 -4.18 15.30
N ARG A 244 10.41 -4.90 14.19
CA ARG A 244 11.48 -5.39 13.31
C ARG A 244 11.05 -5.31 11.84
N PRO A 245 12.00 -5.24 10.89
CA PRO A 245 11.67 -5.42 9.48
C PRO A 245 10.86 -6.69 9.24
N ALA A 246 10.07 -6.72 8.17
CA ALA A 246 9.44 -7.96 7.75
C ALA A 246 10.50 -9.02 7.42
N GLY A 247 10.28 -10.26 7.83
CA GLY A 247 11.27 -11.32 7.70
C GLY A 247 10.93 -12.56 8.49
N ARG A 248 11.87 -13.50 8.55
CA ARG A 248 11.79 -14.72 9.36
C ARG A 248 12.78 -14.59 10.50
N TYR A 249 12.29 -14.76 11.72
CA TYR A 249 13.07 -14.65 12.94
C TYR A 249 12.99 -15.96 13.74
N ARG A 250 14.14 -16.42 14.24
CA ARG A 250 14.20 -17.46 15.26
C ARG A 250 13.94 -16.83 16.62
N VAL A 251 12.83 -17.21 17.25
CA VAL A 251 12.47 -16.79 18.59
C VAL A 251 12.84 -17.91 19.55
N THR A 252 13.78 -17.63 20.45
CA THR A 252 14.15 -18.57 21.51
C THR A 252 13.83 -17.95 22.86
N VAL A 253 13.12 -18.69 23.71
CA VAL A 253 12.74 -18.28 25.06
C VAL A 253 13.38 -19.23 26.06
N LYS A 254 14.23 -18.69 26.94
CA LYS A 254 14.97 -19.45 27.95
C LYS A 254 14.58 -18.99 29.34
N LYS A 255 14.41 -19.95 30.26
CA LYS A 255 14.19 -19.67 31.68
C LYS A 255 14.88 -20.73 32.52
N LYS A 256 15.51 -20.32 33.62
CA LYS A 256 16.21 -21.24 34.54
C LYS A 256 15.26 -22.32 35.05
N GLY A 257 15.66 -23.60 34.90
CA GLY A 257 14.86 -24.77 35.31
C GLY A 257 13.84 -25.26 34.28
N PHE A 258 13.81 -24.65 33.08
CA PHE A 258 12.94 -25.03 31.98
C PHE A 258 13.73 -25.33 30.72
N LEU A 259 13.20 -26.21 29.88
CA LEU A 259 13.72 -26.46 28.53
C LEU A 259 13.53 -25.19 27.67
N PRO A 260 14.51 -24.84 26.82
CA PRO A 260 14.37 -23.72 25.90
C PRO A 260 13.23 -23.98 24.92
N PHE A 261 12.39 -22.97 24.69
CA PHE A 261 11.40 -23.00 23.62
C PHE A 261 11.99 -22.29 22.40
N GLU A 262 12.02 -22.97 21.26
CA GLU A 262 12.46 -22.39 19.98
C GLU A 262 11.34 -22.49 18.96
N THR A 263 11.07 -21.39 18.27
CA THR A 263 10.13 -21.35 17.14
C THR A 263 10.63 -20.37 16.08
N GLN A 264 10.07 -20.47 14.88
CA GLN A 264 10.34 -19.52 13.82
C GLN A 264 9.09 -18.70 13.56
N ALA A 265 9.19 -17.39 13.76
CA ALA A 265 8.14 -16.44 13.44
C ALA A 265 8.43 -15.84 12.06
N VAL A 266 7.50 -16.01 11.12
CA VAL A 266 7.50 -15.27 9.86
C VAL A 266 6.58 -14.08 10.06
N VAL A 267 7.11 -12.87 9.85
CA VAL A 267 6.37 -11.62 10.03
C VAL A 267 6.36 -10.83 8.73
N ASP A 268 5.16 -10.55 8.22
CA ASP A 268 4.94 -9.75 7.02
C ASP A 268 4.95 -8.24 7.33
N PRO A 269 5.19 -7.37 6.34
CA PRO A 269 5.21 -5.92 6.57
C PRO A 269 3.91 -5.39 7.17
N GLY A 270 4.01 -4.64 8.27
CA GLY A 270 2.87 -4.11 9.01
C GLY A 270 2.07 -5.15 9.81
N GLN A 271 2.46 -6.43 9.79
CA GLN A 271 1.79 -7.48 10.54
C GLN A 271 2.16 -7.42 12.02
N THR A 272 1.22 -7.81 12.89
CA THR A 272 1.51 -8.17 14.28
C THR A 272 1.45 -9.69 14.44
N VAL A 273 2.49 -10.29 15.00
CA VAL A 273 2.57 -11.73 15.27
C VAL A 273 2.73 -11.97 16.77
N ASP A 274 1.88 -12.82 17.32
CA ASP A 274 1.91 -13.23 18.72
C ASP A 274 2.60 -14.59 18.87
N VAL A 275 3.64 -14.66 19.69
CA VAL A 275 4.35 -15.90 20.04
C VAL A 275 4.18 -16.15 21.54
N THR A 276 3.53 -17.25 21.88
CA THR A 276 3.38 -17.69 23.28
C THR A 276 4.24 -18.91 23.54
N ALA A 277 5.33 -18.74 24.27
CA ALA A 277 6.22 -19.81 24.67
C ALA A 277 5.68 -20.53 25.92
N LYS A 278 5.22 -21.77 25.75
CA LYS A 278 4.86 -22.66 26.86
C LYS A 278 6.09 -23.47 27.26
N LEU A 279 6.71 -23.12 28.38
CA LEU A 279 7.97 -23.74 28.82
C LEU A 279 7.71 -25.00 29.65
N SER A 280 8.40 -26.08 29.31
CA SER A 280 8.35 -27.35 30.05
C SER A 280 9.51 -27.44 31.03
N VAL A 281 9.27 -27.96 32.23
CA VAL A 281 10.31 -28.16 33.25
C VAL A 281 11.37 -29.14 32.75
N ASP A 282 12.64 -28.78 32.89
CA ASP A 282 13.75 -29.67 32.59
C ASP A 282 13.90 -30.70 33.72
N LYS A 283 13.29 -31.88 33.54
CA LYS A 283 13.40 -32.99 34.49
C LYS A 283 14.59 -33.86 34.06
N PRO A 284 15.69 -33.93 34.85
CA PRO A 284 16.80 -34.80 34.52
C PRO A 284 16.33 -36.26 34.51
N SER A 285 16.79 -37.01 33.51
CA SER A 285 16.45 -38.41 33.33
C SER A 285 16.88 -39.23 34.55
N LEU A 286 15.97 -40.04 35.11
CA LEU A 286 16.25 -40.83 36.33
C LEU A 286 17.43 -41.81 36.11
N VAL A 287 17.63 -42.30 34.89
CA VAL A 287 18.76 -43.19 34.51
C VAL A 287 20.13 -42.52 34.55
N GLN A 288 20.20 -41.18 34.56
CA GLN A 288 21.48 -40.44 34.69
C GLN A 288 21.89 -40.24 36.15
N ARG A 289 21.02 -40.56 37.11
CA ARG A 289 21.35 -40.42 38.53
C ARG A 289 22.06 -41.70 38.99
N TRP A 290 23.24 -41.56 39.58
CA TRP A 290 24.08 -42.70 40.02
C TRP A 290 23.33 -43.70 40.91
N TRP A 291 22.39 -43.22 41.73
CA TRP A 291 21.59 -44.06 42.62
C TRP A 291 20.61 -44.99 41.87
N PHE A 292 20.23 -44.65 40.63
CA PHE A 292 19.41 -45.53 39.78
C PHE A 292 20.16 -46.83 39.49
N TRP A 293 21.46 -46.72 39.16
CA TRP A 293 22.34 -47.88 38.99
C TRP A 293 22.73 -48.53 40.31
N ALA A 294 22.83 -47.78 41.41
CA ALA A 294 23.04 -48.35 42.74
C ALA A 294 21.87 -49.27 43.15
N GLY A 295 20.62 -48.87 42.89
CA GLY A 295 19.45 -49.71 43.14
C GLY A 295 19.38 -50.96 42.26
N ALA A 296 19.65 -50.83 40.96
CA ALA A 296 19.70 -51.96 40.03
C ALA A 296 20.80 -52.98 40.39
N GLY A 297 21.97 -52.50 40.84
CA GLY A 297 23.07 -53.34 41.30
C GLY A 297 22.74 -54.15 42.55
N VAL A 298 22.01 -53.57 43.52
CA VAL A 298 21.56 -54.29 44.73
C VAL A 298 20.59 -55.43 44.38
N VAL A 299 19.68 -55.20 43.43
CA VAL A 299 18.73 -56.24 42.99
C VAL A 299 19.45 -57.40 42.30
N LEU A 300 20.40 -57.11 41.41
CA LEU A 300 21.18 -58.14 40.73
C LEU A 300 22.08 -58.93 41.69
N ALA A 301 22.76 -58.25 42.63
CA ALA A 301 23.58 -58.90 43.64
C ALA A 301 22.73 -59.77 44.58
N GLY A 302 21.56 -59.28 45.01
CA GLY A 302 20.60 -60.06 45.80
C GLY A 302 20.15 -61.32 45.08
N ALA A 303 19.72 -61.21 43.82
CA ALA A 303 19.30 -62.36 43.01
C ALA A 303 20.44 -63.38 42.80
N ALA A 304 21.66 -62.93 42.48
CA ALA A 304 22.82 -63.81 42.34
C ALA A 304 23.17 -64.52 43.66
N THR A 305 23.08 -63.81 44.79
CA THR A 305 23.33 -64.38 46.12
C THR A 305 22.27 -65.41 46.48
N THR A 306 20.98 -65.10 46.27
CA THR A 306 19.88 -66.03 46.51
C THR A 306 19.99 -67.28 45.63
N THR A 307 20.26 -67.12 44.34
CA THR A 307 20.50 -68.25 43.43
C THR A 307 21.69 -69.08 43.90
N TYR A 308 22.81 -68.44 44.25
CA TYR A 308 23.99 -69.14 44.77
C TYR A 308 23.66 -69.97 46.02
N PHE A 309 22.91 -69.43 46.98
CA PHE A 309 22.52 -70.19 48.17
C PHE A 309 21.49 -71.29 47.90
N LEU A 310 20.64 -71.14 46.88
CA LEU A 310 19.67 -72.16 46.47
C LEU A 310 20.31 -73.29 45.64
N THR A 311 21.36 -73.01 44.86
CA THR A 311 21.96 -73.98 43.93
C THR A 311 23.34 -74.48 44.36
N ARG A 312 23.90 -74.00 45.48
CA ARG A 312 25.20 -74.50 45.94
C ARG A 312 25.09 -76.00 46.29
N PRO A 313 26.01 -76.85 45.80
CA PRO A 313 26.09 -78.23 46.23
C PRO A 313 26.47 -78.30 47.72
N GLU A 314 25.94 -79.28 48.45
CA GLU A 314 26.36 -79.55 49.82
C GLU A 314 27.88 -79.82 49.85
N PRO A 315 28.64 -79.25 50.81
CA PRO A 315 30.08 -79.46 50.86
C PRO A 315 30.39 -80.94 51.07
N GLU A 316 31.00 -81.56 50.05
CA GLU A 316 31.56 -82.92 50.17
C GLU A 316 32.61 -82.92 51.29
N ARG A 317 32.43 -83.81 52.26
CA ARG A 317 33.44 -84.04 53.30
C ARG A 317 34.69 -84.58 52.59
N PRO A 318 35.88 -84.01 52.82
CA PRO A 318 37.09 -84.51 52.21
C PRO A 318 37.27 -86.00 52.58
N PRO A 319 37.77 -86.83 51.65
CA PRO A 319 38.16 -88.19 51.97
C PRO A 319 39.11 -88.17 53.16
N VAL A 320 38.91 -89.05 54.13
CA VAL A 320 39.87 -89.26 55.21
C VAL A 320 41.07 -89.98 54.60
N ASP A 321 41.91 -89.23 53.91
CA ASP A 321 43.17 -89.73 53.40
C ASP A 321 44.13 -89.78 54.59
N GLY A 322 44.57 -91.00 54.90
CA GLY A 322 45.42 -91.26 56.04
C GLY A 322 46.70 -90.45 55.89
N GLY A 323 46.86 -89.42 56.73
CA GLY A 323 48.10 -88.68 56.85
C GLY A 323 49.30 -89.63 57.00
N GLY A 324 50.48 -89.18 56.56
CA GLY A 324 51.69 -89.96 56.24
C GLY A 324 52.34 -90.85 57.32
N LEU A 325 51.58 -91.28 58.32
CA LEU A 325 51.95 -92.25 59.35
C LEU A 325 51.08 -93.53 59.33
N GLY A 326 50.19 -93.72 58.34
CA GLY A 326 49.67 -95.05 57.96
C GLY A 326 48.87 -95.84 59.02
N TRP A 327 48.16 -95.18 59.94
CA TRP A 327 47.49 -95.83 61.08
C TRP A 327 45.97 -96.04 60.94
N ALA A 328 45.42 -96.01 59.72
CA ALA A 328 44.02 -96.38 59.50
C ALA A 328 43.88 -97.91 59.30
N VAL A 329 43.44 -98.61 60.33
CA VAL A 329 43.04 -100.03 60.24
C VAL A 329 41.66 -100.11 59.58
N ARG A 330 41.57 -100.77 58.41
CA ARG A 330 40.28 -101.17 57.84
C ARG A 330 39.73 -102.35 58.65
N ALA A 331 38.62 -102.14 59.35
CA ALA A 331 37.80 -103.24 59.87
C ALA A 331 37.04 -103.91 58.70
N PRO A 332 36.80 -105.23 58.75
CA PRO A 332 36.15 -105.98 57.66
C PRO A 332 34.70 -105.58 57.41
#